data_AF-A0A519TA38-F1
#
_entry.id   AF-A0A519TA38-F1
#
_cell.length_a   1.000
_cell.length_b   1.000
_cell.length_c   1.000
_cell.angle_alpha   90.00
_cell.angle_beta   90.00
_cell.angle_gamma   90.00
#
_symmetry.space_group_name_H-M   'P 1'
#
loop_
_entity.id
_entity.type
_entity.pdbx_description
1 polymer ?
#
loop_
_entity_poly.entity_id
_entity_poly.type
_entity_poly.pdbx_seq_one_letter_code
_entity_poly.pdbx_strand_id
1 'polypeptide(L)' 'NYFAFTLVDTLNVAQRVVYHNPAPPDLDKSEQVVIVGAMKNNIFVADQILTKCPSKYVEKDLGKNAPPATAMNTTK' A
#
# COMPACT_ATOMS: atom_id res chain seq x y z
N ASN A 1 11.11 -3.23 22.81
CA ASN A 1 10.48 -3.18 21.47
C ASN A 1 10.93 -1.90 20.80
N TYR A 2 11.73 -2.02 19.75
CA TYR A 2 12.39 -0.89 19.10
C TYR A 2 12.71 -1.30 17.67
N PHE A 3 12.16 -0.56 16.72
CA PHE A 3 12.39 -0.77 15.30
C PHE A 3 12.81 0.56 14.69
N ALA A 4 13.95 0.58 14.02
CA ALA A 4 14.46 1.78 13.37
C ALA A 4 14.93 1.43 11.97
N PHE A 5 14.55 2.27 11.02
CA PHE A 5 14.86 2.09 9.61
C PHE A 5 15.06 3.44 8.93
N THR A 6 15.67 3.42 7.76
CA THR A 6 15.78 4.60 6.90
C THR A 6 14.65 4.54 5.89
N LEU A 7 13.82 5.59 5.85
CA LEU A 7 12.78 5.74 4.84
C LEU A 7 13.29 6.73 3.78
N VAL A 8 13.18 6.35 2.52
CA VAL A 8 13.44 7.25 1.38
C VAL A 8 12.09 7.68 0.84
N ASP A 9 11.86 9.00 0.79
CA ASP A 9 10.62 9.55 0.25
C ASP A 9 10.66 9.66 -1.29
N THR A 10 9.57 10.15 -1.88
CA THR A 10 9.45 10.32 -3.34
C THR A 10 10.38 11.40 -3.91
N LEU A 11 11.00 12.22 -3.07
CA LEU A 11 11.97 13.24 -3.44
C LEU A 11 13.41 12.74 -3.29
N ASN A 12 13.61 11.43 -3.06
CA ASN A 12 14.90 10.80 -2.76
C ASN A 12 15.57 11.34 -1.48
N VAL A 13 14.80 11.88 -0.53
CA VAL A 13 15.33 12.30 0.76
C VAL A 13 15.27 11.10 1.72
N ALA A 14 16.44 10.73 2.24
CA ALA A 14 16.56 9.69 3.25
C ALA A 14 16.35 10.28 4.65
N GLN A 15 15.39 9.73 5.39
CA GLN A 15 15.09 10.14 6.76
C GLN A 15 15.12 8.94 7.70
N ARG A 16 15.72 9.13 8.88
CA ARG A 16 15.76 8.10 9.91
C ARG A 16 14.44 8.08 10.67
N VAL A 17 13.82 6.91 10.73
CA VAL A 17 12.55 6.66 11.40
C VAL A 17 12.78 5.74 12.59
N VAL A 18 12.16 6.07 13.73
CA VAL A 18 12.16 5.26 14.94
C VAL A 18 10.72 4.92 15.31
N TYR A 19 10.47 3.65 15.59
CA TYR A 19 9.17 3.11 15.98
C TYR A 19 9.34 2.28 17.26
N HIS A 20 8.56 2.60 18.30
CA HIS A 20 8.68 1.97 19.63
C HIS A 20 7.78 0.73 19.81
N ASN A 21 7.24 0.21 18.71
CA ASN A 21 6.34 -0.92 18.62
C ASN A 21 6.92 -2.00 17.69
N PRO A 22 6.34 -3.21 17.62
CA PRO A 22 6.91 -4.27 16.78
C PRO A 22 6.67 -3.89 15.32
N ALA A 23 7.62 -4.21 14.45
CA ALA A 23 7.44 -3.99 13.02
C ALA A 23 6.16 -4.70 12.52
N PRO A 24 5.35 -4.07 11.66
CA PRO A 24 4.22 -4.73 11.04
C PRO A 24 4.67 -6.00 10.30
N PRO A 25 3.96 -7.14 10.43
CA PRO A 25 4.37 -8.40 9.82
C PRO A 25 4.36 -8.37 8.28
N ASP A 26 3.62 -7.44 7.69
CA ASP A 26 3.50 -7.27 6.24
C ASP A 26 4.35 -6.11 5.69
N LEU A 27 5.25 -5.54 6.51
CA LEU A 27 6.12 -4.44 6.09
C LEU A 27 6.98 -4.83 4.87
N ASP A 28 7.56 -6.03 4.88
CA ASP A 28 8.39 -6.55 3.78
C ASP A 28 7.60 -6.86 2.50
N LYS A 29 6.29 -7.08 2.60
CA LYS A 29 5.42 -7.40 1.45
C LYS A 29 4.82 -6.15 0.80
N SER A 30 5.02 -4.99 1.41
CA SER A 30 4.37 -3.76 1.00
C SER A 30 5.25 -3.00 0.02
N GLU A 31 4.69 -2.58 -1.12
CA GLU A 31 5.41 -1.74 -2.07
C GLU A 31 5.61 -0.32 -1.53
N GLN A 32 4.65 0.15 -0.73
CA GLN A 32 4.70 1.48 -0.12
C GLN A 32 4.25 1.42 1.33
N VAL A 33 4.83 2.29 2.13
CA VAL A 33 4.51 2.44 3.55
C VAL A 33 4.21 3.91 3.86
N VAL A 34 3.23 4.14 4.72
CA VAL A 34 2.89 5.46 5.25
C VAL A 34 3.24 5.47 6.73
N ILE A 35 4.09 6.41 7.12
CA ILE A 35 4.49 6.63 8.50
C ILE A 35 3.73 7.83 9.07
N VAL A 36 3.16 7.67 10.27
CA VAL A 36 2.46 8.73 11.00
C VAL A 36 3.20 8.96 12.31
N GLY A 37 3.54 10.21 12.60
CA GLY A 37 4.31 10.57 13.79
C GLY A 37 4.83 11.99 13.73
N ALA A 38 5.90 12.27 14.48
CA ALA A 38 6.46 13.61 14.65
C ALA A 38 8.00 13.63 14.54
N MET A 39 8.53 14.73 14.01
CA MET A 39 9.98 14.99 14.02
C MET A 39 10.45 15.39 15.43
N LYS A 40 11.49 14.72 15.93
CA LYS A 40 12.19 15.05 17.18
C LYS A 40 13.69 14.95 16.95
N ASN A 41 14.42 16.04 17.21
CA ASN A 41 15.89 16.05 17.15
C ASN A 41 16.44 15.46 15.83
N ASN A 42 15.87 15.88 14.68
CA ASN A 42 16.23 15.40 13.34
C ASN A 42 15.95 13.90 13.07
N ILE A 43 15.15 13.25 13.91
CA ILE A 43 14.69 11.88 13.73
C ILE A 43 13.16 11.89 13.66
N PHE A 44 12.59 11.15 12.71
CA PHE A 44 11.14 10.98 12.66
C PHE A 44 10.74 9.88 13.64
N VAL A 45 10.00 10.23 14.69
CA VAL A 45 9.46 9.25 15.63
C VAL A 45 8.06 8.88 15.16
N ALA A 46 7.90 7.64 14.69
CA ALA A 46 6.64 7.10 14.22
C ALA A 46 5.80 6.62 15.40
N ASP A 47 4.52 6.98 15.38
CA ASP A 47 3.47 6.48 16.27
C ASP A 47 2.70 5.33 15.61
N GLN A 48 2.58 5.36 14.27
CA GLN A 48 1.91 4.31 13.49
C GLN A 48 2.61 4.09 12.14
N ILE A 49 2.56 2.84 11.66
CA ILE A 49 3.04 2.44 10.33
C ILE A 49 1.88 1.76 9.61
N LEU A 50 1.48 2.31 8.47
CA LEU A 50 0.44 1.77 7.61
C LEU A 50 1.08 1.24 6.32
N THR A 51 0.84 -0.03 6.05
CA THR A 51 1.30 -0.70 4.83
C THR A 51 0.27 -0.51 3.71
N LYS A 52 0.75 -0.20 2.50
CA LYS A 52 -0.07 -0.21 1.28
C LYS A 52 0.26 -1.45 0.47
N CYS A 53 -0.75 -2.29 0.27
CA CYS A 53 -0.68 -3.36 -0.71
C CYS A 53 -1.17 -2.84 -2.07
N PRO A 54 -0.55 -3.23 -3.19
CA PRO A 54 -1.00 -2.87 -4.55
C PRO A 54 -2.33 -3.53 -4.96
N SER A 55 -2.85 -4.45 -4.13
CA SER A 55 -3.86 -5.45 -4.47
C SER A 55 -5.29 -4.94 -4.71
N LYS A 56 -5.51 -3.63 -4.91
CA LYS A 56 -6.84 -3.12 -5.32
C LYS A 56 -7.08 -3.12 -6.84
N TYR A 57 -6.05 -3.28 -7.67
CA TYR A 57 -6.21 -3.29 -9.15
C TYR A 57 -5.56 -4.48 -9.84
N VAL A 58 -5.59 -5.66 -9.22
CA VAL A 58 -5.54 -6.87 -10.03
C VAL A 58 -6.96 -7.09 -10.56
N GLU A 59 -7.36 -6.25 -11.53
CA GLU A 59 -8.38 -6.67 -12.48
C GLU A 59 -7.79 -7.90 -13.15
N LYS A 60 -8.24 -9.06 -12.67
CA LYS A 60 -8.08 -10.30 -13.39
C LYS A 60 -8.80 -10.07 -14.72
N ASP A 61 -8.05 -9.73 -15.76
CA ASP A 61 -8.39 -10.02 -17.16
C ASP A 61 -8.61 -11.53 -17.27
N LEU A 62 -9.74 -12.01 -16.77
CA LEU A 62 -10.27 -13.32 -17.04
C LEU A 62 -10.95 -13.22 -18.39
N GLY A 63 -10.16 -13.41 -19.45
CA GLY A 63 -10.68 -13.62 -20.78
C GLY A 63 -11.78 -14.67 -20.77
N LYS A 64 -13.02 -14.24 -21.01
CA LYS A 64 -14.06 -15.06 -21.61
C LYS A 64 -14.77 -14.23 -22.65
N ASN A 65 -14.59 -14.63 -23.90
CA ASN A 65 -15.42 -14.26 -25.02
C ASN A 65 -16.90 -14.47 -24.67
N ALA A 66 -17.65 -13.39 -24.59
CA ALA A 66 -19.08 -13.37 -24.81
C ALA A 66 -19.47 -11.93 -25.19
N PRO A 67 -19.76 -11.61 -26.47
CA PRO A 67 -20.39 -10.34 -26.77
C PRO A 67 -21.82 -10.34 -26.19
N PRO A 68 -22.23 -9.25 -25.51
CA PRO A 68 -23.61 -9.06 -25.09
C PRO A 68 -24.42 -8.56 -26.30
N ALA A 69 -25.50 -9.25 -26.65
CA ALA A 69 -26.50 -8.72 -27.58
C ALA A 69 -27.91 -8.99 -27.08
N THR A 70 -28.45 -7.93 -26.48
CA THR A 70 -29.85 -7.62 -26.19
C THR A 70 -30.81 -7.95 -27.34
N ALA A 71 -31.99 -8.48 -26.93
CA ALA A 71 -33.33 -8.42 -27.55
C ALA A 71 -33.56 -8.89 -29.00
N MET A 72 -34.40 -9.92 -29.16
CA MET A 72 -35.39 -10.00 -30.25
C MET A 72 -36.67 -10.67 -29.74
N ASN A 73 -37.72 -9.85 -29.60
CA ASN A 73 -39.11 -10.28 -29.58
C ASN A 73 -39.55 -10.56 -31.02
N THR A 74 -40.02 -11.76 -31.37
CA THR A 74 -40.93 -11.88 -32.53
C THR A 74 -41.83 -13.11 -32.38
N THR A 75 -43.13 -12.82 -32.45
CA THR A 75 -44.27 -13.70 -32.60
C THR A 75 -44.23 -14.49 -33.91
N LYS A 76 -44.55 -15.78 -33.87
CA LYS A 76 -45.55 -16.37 -34.78
C LYS A 76 -46.18 -17.62 -34.16
#